data_AF-A0A3L7SCT2-F1
#
_entry.id   AF-A0A3L7SCT2-F1
#
_cell.length_a   1.000
_cell.length_b   1.000
_cell.length_c   1.000
_cell.angle_alpha   90.00
_cell.angle_beta   90.00
_cell.angle_gamma   90.00
#
_symmetry.space_group_name_H-M   'P 1'
#
loop_
_entity.id
_entity.type
_entity.pdbx_description
1 polymer ?
#
loop_
_entity_poly.entity_id
_entity_poly.type
_entity_poly.pdbx_seq_one_letter_code
_entity_poly.pdbx_strand_id
1 'polypeptide(L)'
;MTIEIVNDNPREISDIRVTIAEVEMITSTVPKAPPSLAAQVLSRLLRMGDDYHRNQSPHQAIEVYFQLAENHDETLEGKEALSRLMGIADEYQRTGNSHMARSLYDRLMTLEDV
;
A
#
# COMPACT_ATOMS: atom_id res chain seq x y z
N MET A 1 -42.72 12.29 -40.25
CA MET A 1 -42.70 13.59 -39.57
C MET A 1 -41.25 13.84 -39.19
N THR A 2 -40.62 14.75 -39.91
CA THR A 2 -39.16 14.95 -40.00
C THR A 2 -38.87 16.30 -39.35
N ILE A 3 -37.89 16.37 -38.43
CA ILE A 3 -37.54 17.62 -37.75
C ILE A 3 -36.40 18.26 -38.53
N GLU A 4 -36.70 19.33 -39.26
CA GLU A 4 -35.73 20.17 -39.94
C GLU A 4 -35.20 21.21 -38.95
N ILE A 5 -33.89 21.16 -38.66
CA ILE A 5 -33.20 22.21 -37.92
C ILE A 5 -32.74 23.23 -38.96
N VAL A 6 -33.49 24.32 -39.11
CA VAL A 6 -33.10 25.48 -39.91
C VAL A 6 -31.97 26.18 -39.18
N ASN A 7 -30.75 25.98 -39.71
CA ASN A 7 -29.53 26.63 -39.26
C ASN A 7 -29.39 27.97 -39.99
N ASP A 8 -29.71 29.07 -39.32
CA ASP A 8 -29.59 30.42 -39.87
C ASP A 8 -28.71 31.30 -38.96
N ASN A 9 -27.41 31.03 -38.96
CA ASN A 9 -26.37 32.05 -38.79
C ASN A 9 -24.98 31.51 -39.19
N PRO A 10 -24.38 31.96 -40.31
CA PRO A 10 -23.05 31.55 -40.72
C PRO A 10 -22.05 32.67 -40.39
N ARG A 11 -21.49 32.69 -39.18
CA ARG A 11 -20.20 33.37 -38.83
C ARG A 11 -19.96 33.31 -37.32
N GLU A 12 -19.20 32.31 -36.90
CA GLU A 12 -18.17 32.33 -35.83
C GLU A 12 -17.85 30.86 -35.46
N ILE A 13 -17.20 30.15 -36.38
CA ILE A 13 -16.39 28.99 -36.00
C ILE A 13 -14.99 29.55 -35.81
N SER A 14 -14.77 30.23 -34.69
CA SER A 14 -13.45 30.56 -34.19
C SER A 14 -12.83 29.27 -33.67
N ASP A 15 -12.00 28.67 -34.52
CA ASP A 15 -10.88 27.78 -34.21
C ASP A 15 -10.78 27.30 -32.76
N ILE A 16 -11.57 26.29 -32.38
CA ILE A 16 -11.26 25.49 -31.21
C ILE A 16 -10.18 24.49 -31.63
N ARG A 17 -8.93 24.96 -31.72
CA ARG A 17 -7.77 24.08 -31.60
C ARG A 17 -7.68 23.66 -30.14
N VAL A 18 -8.35 22.56 -29.79
CA VAL A 18 -8.12 21.88 -28.51
C VAL A 18 -6.70 21.33 -28.56
N THR A 19 -5.76 22.09 -28.00
CA THR A 19 -4.40 21.62 -27.76
C THR A 19 -4.50 20.50 -26.73
N ILE A 20 -4.17 19.28 -27.10
CA ILE A 20 -4.22 18.07 -26.24
C ILE A 20 -3.06 18.07 -25.22
N ALA A 21 -2.75 19.23 -24.64
CA ALA A 21 -1.67 19.44 -23.67
C ALA A 21 -2.18 19.92 -22.29
N GLU A 22 -3.49 20.13 -22.12
CA GLU A 22 -4.11 20.58 -20.86
C GLU A 22 -4.97 19.51 -20.16
N VAL A 23 -4.84 18.23 -20.54
CA VAL A 23 -5.55 17.12 -19.86
C VAL A 23 -4.68 16.46 -18.77
N GLU A 24 -3.40 16.84 -18.64
CA GLU A 24 -2.48 16.30 -17.62
C GLU A 24 -2.41 17.12 -16.32
N MET A 25 -3.33 18.05 -16.06
CA MET A 25 -3.22 18.94 -14.89
C MET A 25 -4.50 19.12 -14.07
N ILE A 26 -5.42 18.14 -14.12
CA ILE A 26 -6.66 18.15 -13.31
C ILE A 26 -7.05 16.77 -12.75
N THR A 27 -6.08 15.90 -12.49
CA THR A 27 -6.29 14.82 -11.51
C THR A 27 -5.62 15.18 -10.19
N SER A 28 -6.39 15.89 -9.38
CA SER A 28 -6.42 15.72 -7.92
C SER A 28 -5.21 16.23 -7.13
N THR A 29 -5.06 17.54 -7.05
CA THR A 29 -4.46 18.19 -5.87
C THR A 29 -5.50 18.37 -4.76
N VAL A 30 -6.26 17.33 -4.43
CA VAL A 30 -6.89 17.30 -3.10
C VAL A 30 -5.72 17.12 -2.14
N PRO A 31 -5.45 18.06 -1.21
CA PRO A 31 -4.43 17.81 -0.19
C PRO A 31 -4.85 16.55 0.54
N LYS A 32 -4.08 15.47 0.37
CA LYS A 32 -4.25 14.21 1.09
C LYS A 32 -4.38 14.59 2.56
N ALA A 33 -5.57 14.40 3.12
CA ALA A 33 -5.83 14.73 4.52
C ALA A 33 -4.68 14.13 5.35
N PRO A 34 -4.16 14.86 6.35
CA PRO A 34 -3.07 14.36 7.15
C PRO A 34 -3.44 12.96 7.66
N PRO A 35 -2.52 11.99 7.59
CA PRO A 35 -2.82 10.62 8.01
C PRO A 35 -3.38 10.66 9.43
N SER A 36 -4.44 9.87 9.66
CA SER A 36 -5.03 9.75 10.99
C SER A 36 -3.96 9.39 12.02
N LEU A 37 -4.19 9.73 13.30
CA LEU A 37 -3.27 9.35 14.36
C LEU A 37 -2.98 7.84 14.34
N ALA A 38 -4.01 7.03 14.08
CA ALA A 38 -3.87 5.58 13.92
C ALA A 38 -2.88 5.21 12.79
N ALA A 39 -3.03 5.78 11.60
CA ALA A 39 -2.11 5.52 10.49
C ALA A 39 -0.67 5.96 10.83
N GLN A 40 -0.49 7.08 11.51
CA GLN A 40 0.84 7.52 11.96
C GLN A 40 1.47 6.55 12.97
N VAL A 41 0.66 6.02 13.90
CA VAL A 41 1.12 5.03 14.90
C VAL A 41 1.49 3.72 14.22
N LEU A 42 0.69 3.22 13.27
CA LEU A 42 1.01 2.00 12.51
C LEU A 42 2.31 2.16 11.71
N SER A 43 2.45 3.26 10.98
CA SER A 43 3.68 3.61 10.28
C SER A 43 4.89 3.70 11.21
N ARG A 44 4.70 4.15 12.46
CA ARG A 44 5.76 4.21 13.48
C ARG A 44 6.13 2.83 13.99
N LEU A 45 5.16 1.97 14.26
CA LEU A 45 5.38 0.59 14.70
C LEU A 45 6.11 -0.21 13.63
N LEU A 46 5.71 -0.11 12.36
CA LEU A 46 6.39 -0.79 11.27
C LEU A 46 7.87 -0.39 11.20
N ARG A 47 8.15 0.91 11.32
CA ARG A 47 9.53 1.43 11.37
C ARG A 47 10.31 0.91 12.56
N MET A 48 9.68 0.78 13.73
CA MET A 48 10.33 0.19 14.90
C MET A 48 10.68 -1.29 14.66
N GLY A 49 9.79 -2.06 14.03
CA GLY A 49 10.08 -3.43 13.60
C GLY A 49 11.27 -3.49 12.65
N ASP A 50 11.32 -2.60 11.66
CA ASP A 50 12.46 -2.50 10.72
C ASP A 50 13.77 -2.16 11.43
N ASP A 51 13.73 -1.26 12.41
CA ASP A 51 14.90 -0.88 13.22
C ASP A 51 15.37 -2.05 14.10
N TYR A 52 14.46 -2.80 14.73
CA TYR A 52 14.81 -4.01 15.48
C TYR A 52 15.45 -5.07 14.59
N HIS A 53 14.93 -5.25 13.38
CA HIS A 53 15.48 -6.21 12.42
C HIS A 53 16.91 -5.83 12.02
N ARG A 54 17.14 -4.55 11.68
CA ARG A 54 18.47 -4.03 11.32
C ARG A 54 19.48 -4.13 12.46
N ASN A 55 19.02 -3.96 13.70
CA ASN A 55 19.88 -3.97 14.89
C ASN A 55 20.07 -5.37 15.50
N GLN A 56 19.83 -6.44 14.72
CA GLN A 56 20.01 -7.83 15.15
C GLN A 56 19.17 -8.25 16.35
N SER A 57 17.99 -7.65 16.52
CA SER A 57 16.95 -8.09 17.46
C SER A 57 15.79 -8.76 16.71
N PRO A 58 16.00 -9.91 16.05
CA PRO A 58 15.00 -10.52 15.18
C PRO A 58 13.72 -10.89 15.95
N HIS A 59 13.82 -11.29 17.22
CA HIS A 59 12.65 -11.62 18.03
C HIS A 59 11.72 -10.42 18.24
N GLN A 60 12.28 -9.24 18.56
CA GLN A 60 11.50 -8.01 18.75
C GLN A 60 10.89 -7.53 17.44
N ALA A 61 11.62 -7.67 16.33
CA ALA A 61 11.09 -7.37 15.01
C ALA A 61 9.90 -8.27 14.66
N ILE A 62 10.06 -9.59 14.82
CA ILE A 62 9.03 -10.59 14.56
C ILE A 62 7.77 -10.31 15.39
N GLU A 63 7.92 -9.97 16.67
CA GLU A 63 6.80 -9.64 17.55
C GLU A 63 5.99 -8.43 17.04
N VAL A 64 6.69 -7.33 16.71
CA VAL A 64 6.03 -6.13 16.17
C VAL A 64 5.34 -6.41 14.83
N TYR A 65 6.00 -7.15 13.94
CA TYR A 65 5.40 -7.48 12.66
C TYR A 65 4.18 -8.38 12.79
N PHE A 66 4.21 -9.39 13.67
CA PHE A 66 3.02 -10.21 13.92
C PHE A 66 1.88 -9.38 14.52
N GLN A 67 2.17 -8.47 15.45
CA GLN A 67 1.13 -7.59 15.98
C GLN A 67 0.47 -6.74 14.88
N LEU A 68 1.25 -6.21 13.94
CA LEU A 68 0.73 -5.44 12.80
C LEU A 68 -0.06 -6.33 11.82
N ALA A 69 0.47 -7.51 11.51
CA ALA A 69 -0.17 -8.45 10.60
C ALA A 69 -1.48 -9.02 11.17
N GLU A 70 -1.54 -9.29 12.47
CA GLU A 70 -2.70 -9.91 13.13
C GLU A 70 -3.84 -8.91 13.36
N ASN A 71 -3.53 -7.67 13.73
CA ASN A 71 -4.54 -6.70 14.17
C ASN A 71 -4.90 -5.65 13.11
N HIS A 72 -4.10 -5.56 12.05
CA HIS A 72 -4.19 -4.48 11.05
C HIS A 72 -3.89 -4.99 9.63
N ASP A 73 -4.24 -6.23 9.31
CA ASP A 73 -4.03 -6.93 8.03
C ASP A 73 -4.61 -6.18 6.80
N GLU A 74 -5.71 -5.46 7.00
CA GLU A 74 -6.37 -4.62 5.99
C GLU A 74 -5.57 -3.37 5.61
N THR A 75 -4.64 -2.95 6.47
CA THR A 75 -3.81 -1.75 6.29
C THR A 75 -2.58 -2.03 5.42
N LEU A 76 -1.95 -0.97 4.91
CA LEU A 76 -0.70 -1.11 4.18
C LEU A 76 0.40 -1.65 5.11
N GLU A 77 0.46 -1.16 6.34
CA GLU A 77 1.47 -1.56 7.32
C GLU A 77 1.34 -3.02 7.74
N GLY A 78 0.13 -3.56 7.89
CA GLY A 78 -0.09 -4.99 8.15
C GLY A 78 0.40 -5.86 7.00
N LYS A 79 0.10 -5.49 5.75
CA LYS A 79 0.57 -6.19 4.54
C LYS A 79 2.10 -6.15 4.40
N GLU A 80 2.70 -4.99 4.67
CA GLU A 80 4.15 -4.86 4.69
C GLU A 80 4.77 -5.73 5.79
N ALA A 81 4.17 -5.77 6.98
CA ALA A 81 4.63 -6.62 8.07
C ALA A 81 4.58 -8.12 7.71
N LEU A 82 3.53 -8.59 7.03
CA LEU A 82 3.48 -9.95 6.46
C LEU A 82 4.65 -10.21 5.50
N SER A 83 4.92 -9.26 4.59
CA SER A 83 6.07 -9.38 3.68
C SER A 83 7.41 -9.44 4.43
N ARG A 84 7.58 -8.68 5.52
CA ARG A 84 8.79 -8.74 6.36
C ARG A 84 8.92 -10.10 7.04
N LEU A 85 7.83 -10.65 7.59
CA LEU A 85 7.83 -11.97 8.23
C LEU A 85 8.19 -13.08 7.24
N MET A 86 7.64 -13.05 6.02
CA MET A 86 8.03 -13.98 4.96
C MET A 86 9.53 -13.85 4.63
N GLY A 87 10.03 -12.63 4.48
CA GLY A 87 11.46 -12.40 4.22
C GLY A 87 12.39 -12.93 5.32
N ILE A 88 11.98 -12.83 6.59
CA ILE A 88 12.71 -13.39 7.73
C ILE A 88 12.67 -14.92 7.71
N ALA A 89 11.53 -15.52 7.40
CA ALA A 89 11.40 -16.97 7.27
C ALA A 89 12.34 -17.50 6.17
N ASP A 90 12.36 -16.83 5.02
CA ASP A 90 13.26 -17.13 3.90
C ASP A 90 14.74 -16.98 4.31
N GLU A 91 15.07 -15.95 5.10
CA GLU A 91 16.42 -15.76 5.63
C GLU A 91 16.84 -16.91 6.54
N TYR A 92 15.99 -17.29 7.50
CA TYR A 92 16.28 -18.44 8.35
C TYR A 92 16.48 -19.72 7.54
N GLN A 93 15.69 -19.95 6.50
CA GLN A 93 15.87 -21.11 5.62
C GLN A 93 17.23 -21.06 4.91
N ARG A 94 17.59 -19.91 4.32
CA ARG A 94 18.87 -19.73 3.60
C ARG A 94 20.09 -19.89 4.51
N THR A 95 20.00 -19.49 5.78
CA THR A 95 21.09 -19.64 6.76
C THR A 95 21.10 -20.99 7.47
N GLY A 96 20.24 -21.94 7.06
CA GLY A 96 20.17 -23.29 7.64
C GLY A 96 19.38 -23.41 8.94
N ASN A 97 18.75 -22.33 9.42
CA ASN A 97 17.89 -22.31 10.60
C ASN A 97 16.47 -22.81 10.27
N SER A 98 16.38 -24.01 9.69
CA SER A 98 15.15 -24.57 9.12
C SER A 98 14.01 -24.71 10.13
N HIS A 99 14.33 -24.98 11.40
CA HIS A 99 13.33 -25.04 12.47
C HIS A 99 12.66 -23.68 12.73
N MET A 100 13.43 -22.59 12.71
CA MET A 100 12.90 -21.23 12.88
C MET A 100 12.09 -20.79 11.66
N ALA A 101 12.60 -21.08 10.45
CA ALA A 101 11.87 -20.83 9.21
C ALA A 101 10.50 -21.52 9.21
N ARG A 102 10.49 -22.83 9.53
CA ARG A 102 9.24 -23.60 9.65
C ARG A 102 8.29 -23.00 10.67
N SER A 103 8.76 -22.66 11.86
CA SER A 103 7.91 -22.06 12.90
C SER A 103 7.27 -20.75 12.45
N LEU A 104 7.98 -19.94 11.66
CA LEU A 104 7.44 -18.71 11.08
C LEU A 104 6.40 -19.00 9.99
N TYR A 105 6.69 -19.90 9.05
CA TYR A 105 5.73 -20.29 8.01
C TYR A 105 4.46 -20.90 8.62
N ASP A 106 4.60 -21.80 9.59
CA ASP A 106 3.47 -22.43 10.28
C ASP A 106 2.58 -21.37 10.94
N ARG A 107 3.17 -20.36 11.59
CA ARG A 107 2.41 -19.25 12.18
C ARG A 107 1.79 -18.34 11.12
N LEU A 108 2.49 -18.04 10.03
CA LEU A 108 1.94 -17.23 8.94
C LEU A 108 0.71 -17.88 8.29
N MET A 109 0.73 -19.21 8.10
CA MET A 109 -0.44 -19.95 7.58
C MET A 109 -1.67 -19.80 8.49
N THR A 110 -1.49 -19.71 9.81
CA THR A 110 -2.63 -19.49 10.72
C THR A 110 -3.27 -18.11 10.61
N LEU A 111 -2.63 -17.13 9.95
CA LEU A 111 -3.21 -15.82 9.72
C LEU A 111 -4.12 -15.78 8.48
N GLU A 112 -3.90 -16.67 7.51
CA GLU A 112 -4.73 -16.74 6.30
C GLU A 112 -6.02 -17.55 6.52
N ASP A 113 -6.07 -18.38 7.57
CA ASP A 113 -7.18 -19.29 7.89
C ASP A 113 -8.26 -18.69 8.82
N VAL A 114 -8.21 -17.38 9.13
CA VAL A 114 -9.16 -16.66 10.01
C VAL A 114 -9.95 -15.62 9.24
#